data_AF-A0A2N1HLQ3-F1
#
_entry.id   AF-A0A2N1HLQ3-F1
#
_cell.length_a   1.000
_cell.length_b   1.000
_cell.length_c   1.000
_cell.angle_alpha   90.00
_cell.angle_beta   90.00
_cell.angle_gamma   90.00
#
_symmetry.space_group_name_H-M   'P 1'
#
loop_
_entity.id
_entity.type
_entity.pdbx_description
1 polymer ?
#
loop_
_entity_poly.entity_id
_entity_poly.type
_entity_poly.pdbx_seq_one_letter_code
_entity_poly.pdbx_strand_id
1 'polypeptide(L)'
;MNRVKSYSQIFLSLIRKESKLIFLKKIVINGFKSPSKSVQICFSEKQSSVIYGDNGCGKTTFLKILNAVFKQDDNVLLEEEVESIIIDYKTSTSTKFDRQEEQWIDKTVKISKIKENQEDLFREEHSEQDINLNRKGYLLKEAYFNKNVVNIFDWDSFSKSELAMSKSLSLGVDRGTQSSRLNLNTKILVNYLSRTHEFRSNFKNFNQVHDFADDLLMFLKKRNSSSIRGTNVIDYDENHVFLKEVNMDNIESTLLGRYRNARRSAARKIQSALFDTLASAITEQNEMGPKAPKLLPVNFNEIINRNKELLIEALDDKTENSFKDRIVKELRKINNEDDVNELRDNSLLSRLLLEMSEQLKDSEEELSAINTVIDRFDFFTGDDKKLIINNNAIKVKIGKNSHDINKLSSGERHILTLFTLLLDQGRHRNFIIIDEPEISLNATWQEALIPTLEELMPSCQIIAASHSPILAESIDNLAELEIIKDEEPLEIEEAPKDKGSDEYDYV
;
A
#
# COMPACT_ATOMS: atom_id res chain seq x y z
N MET A 1 22.59 -3.98 -14.45
CA MET A 1 21.64 -4.81 -15.23
C MET A 1 21.34 -6.16 -14.59
N ASN A 2 22.32 -7.00 -14.21
CA ASN A 2 22.03 -8.31 -13.57
C ASN A 2 21.45 -8.23 -12.14
N ARG A 3 21.86 -7.23 -11.33
CA ARG A 3 21.30 -7.01 -9.98
C ARG A 3 19.80 -6.66 -9.97
N VAL A 4 19.36 -5.92 -10.98
CA VAL A 4 18.00 -5.34 -11.09
C VAL A 4 16.94 -6.40 -11.40
N LYS A 5 17.28 -7.41 -12.22
CA LYS A 5 16.34 -8.50 -12.55
C LYS A 5 16.11 -9.47 -11.38
N SER A 6 17.12 -9.66 -10.52
CA SER A 6 17.05 -10.64 -9.41
C SER A 6 16.07 -10.21 -8.33
N TYR A 7 16.15 -8.97 -7.82
CA TYR A 7 15.27 -8.50 -6.76
C TYR A 7 13.82 -8.31 -7.19
N SER A 8 13.57 -7.81 -8.40
CA SER A 8 12.18 -7.68 -8.89
C SER A 8 11.48 -9.04 -8.99
N GLN A 9 12.16 -10.10 -9.44
CA GLN A 9 11.57 -11.44 -9.51
C GLN A 9 11.33 -12.07 -8.12
N ILE A 10 12.25 -11.86 -7.20
CA ILE A 10 12.13 -12.29 -5.80
C ILE A 10 10.90 -11.63 -5.17
N PHE A 11 10.81 -10.31 -5.25
CA PHE A 11 9.68 -9.54 -4.73
C PHE A 11 8.33 -10.03 -5.28
N LEU A 12 8.23 -10.23 -6.60
CA LEU A 12 6.99 -10.72 -7.23
C LEU A 12 6.60 -12.14 -6.81
N SER A 13 7.55 -12.96 -6.35
CA SER A 13 7.26 -14.31 -5.84
C SER A 13 6.64 -14.28 -4.44
N LEU A 14 6.86 -13.21 -3.67
CA LEU A 14 6.53 -13.10 -2.24
C LEU A 14 5.13 -12.49 -1.99
N ILE A 15 4.66 -11.59 -2.85
CA ILE A 15 3.30 -11.01 -2.77
C ILE A 15 2.18 -12.07 -2.96
N ARG A 16 2.51 -13.26 -3.49
CA ARG A 16 1.57 -14.23 -4.07
C ARG A 16 0.72 -15.06 -3.10
N LYS A 17 0.88 -14.92 -1.78
CA LYS A 17 0.64 -16.08 -0.91
C LYS A 17 -0.72 -16.24 -0.23
N GLU A 18 -1.57 -15.23 -0.02
CA GLU A 18 -2.51 -15.36 1.11
C GLU A 18 -3.97 -14.87 0.98
N SER A 19 -4.48 -14.47 -0.20
CA SER A 19 -5.89 -14.03 -0.30
C SER A 19 -6.62 -14.54 -1.54
N LYS A 20 -7.90 -14.91 -1.38
CA LYS A 20 -8.82 -15.12 -2.51
C LYS A 20 -8.82 -13.88 -3.39
N LEU A 21 -8.77 -14.07 -4.70
CA LEU A 21 -8.88 -12.97 -5.64
C LEU A 21 -10.32 -12.51 -5.72
N ILE A 22 -10.50 -11.20 -5.65
CA ILE A 22 -11.79 -10.50 -5.75
C ILE A 22 -11.60 -9.45 -6.84
N PHE A 23 -12.56 -9.38 -7.76
CA PHE A 23 -12.48 -8.47 -8.89
C PHE A 23 -13.83 -7.82 -9.13
N LEU A 24 -13.87 -6.49 -9.08
CA LEU A 24 -15.05 -5.70 -9.38
C LEU A 24 -15.30 -5.67 -10.89
N LYS A 25 -16.54 -5.95 -11.30
CA LYS A 25 -16.96 -5.93 -12.70
C LYS A 25 -17.80 -4.71 -13.01
N LYS A 26 -18.78 -4.42 -12.15
CA LYS A 26 -19.69 -3.30 -12.34
C LYS A 26 -20.12 -2.72 -11.00
N ILE A 27 -20.24 -1.40 -10.96
CA ILE A 27 -20.84 -0.68 -9.83
C ILE A 27 -21.90 0.27 -10.36
N VAL A 28 -23.08 0.23 -9.76
CA VAL A 28 -24.17 1.18 -9.98
C VAL A 28 -24.45 1.89 -8.66
N ILE A 29 -24.46 3.21 -8.69
CA ILE A 29 -24.80 4.06 -7.54
C ILE A 29 -26.02 4.87 -7.91
N ASN A 30 -27.12 4.66 -7.18
CA ASN A 30 -28.32 5.48 -7.25
C ASN A 30 -28.27 6.53 -6.16
N GLY A 31 -28.48 7.80 -6.53
CA GLY A 31 -28.20 8.94 -5.66
C GLY A 31 -26.70 9.26 -5.67
N PHE A 32 -26.31 10.31 -6.40
CA PHE A 32 -24.90 10.68 -6.60
C PHE A 32 -24.76 12.20 -6.67
N LYS A 33 -24.46 12.82 -5.53
CA LYS A 33 -24.51 14.29 -5.29
C LYS A 33 -25.91 14.93 -5.45
N SER A 34 -26.88 14.12 -5.85
CA SER A 34 -28.29 14.43 -6.06
C SER A 34 -29.05 13.11 -5.99
N PRO A 35 -30.20 13.01 -5.29
CA PRO A 35 -30.97 11.76 -5.21
C PRO A 35 -31.48 11.30 -6.58
N SER A 36 -31.66 12.22 -7.52
CA SER A 36 -32.15 11.96 -8.88
C SER A 36 -31.05 11.64 -9.89
N LYS A 37 -29.80 11.52 -9.45
CA LYS A 37 -28.66 11.24 -10.32
C LYS A 37 -28.13 9.86 -9.99
N SER A 38 -28.10 8.99 -11.00
CA SER A 38 -27.51 7.67 -10.89
C SER A 38 -26.29 7.57 -11.80
N VAL A 39 -25.28 6.82 -11.38
CA VAL A 39 -24.06 6.60 -12.15
C VAL A 39 -23.73 5.12 -12.21
N GLN A 40 -23.13 4.69 -13.32
CA GLN A 40 -22.56 3.35 -13.44
C GLN A 40 -21.13 3.39 -13.96
N ILE A 41 -20.35 2.39 -13.55
CA ILE A 41 -19.05 2.06 -14.12
C ILE A 41 -19.03 0.56 -14.40
N CYS A 42 -18.64 0.21 -15.62
CA CYS A 42 -18.21 -1.14 -15.99
C CYS A 42 -16.68 -1.15 -16.03
N PHE A 43 -16.05 -1.95 -15.16
CA PHE A 43 -14.60 -2.09 -15.12
C PHE A 43 -14.11 -2.94 -16.29
N SER A 44 -12.88 -2.68 -16.74
CA SER A 44 -12.20 -3.52 -17.71
C SER A 44 -12.02 -4.93 -17.15
N GLU A 45 -12.03 -5.95 -18.02
CA GLU A 45 -11.69 -7.33 -17.63
C GLU A 45 -10.19 -7.54 -17.38
N LYS A 46 -9.35 -6.53 -17.65
CA LYS A 46 -7.91 -6.54 -17.35
C LYS A 46 -7.63 -6.16 -15.88
N GLN A 47 -6.37 -6.28 -15.45
CA GLN A 47 -5.97 -6.01 -14.07
C GLN A 47 -6.22 -4.56 -13.64
N SER A 48 -5.95 -3.60 -14.52
CA SER A 48 -6.27 -2.19 -14.28
C SER A 48 -7.60 -1.77 -14.90
N SER A 49 -8.21 -0.72 -14.36
CA SER A 49 -9.28 0.06 -14.98
C SER A 49 -9.02 1.54 -14.73
N VAL A 50 -8.99 2.33 -15.80
CA VAL A 50 -8.85 3.78 -15.70
C VAL A 50 -10.18 4.43 -16.01
N ILE A 51 -10.73 5.06 -14.98
CA ILE A 51 -11.98 5.78 -15.01
C ILE A 51 -11.75 7.09 -15.74
N TYR A 52 -12.46 7.27 -16.86
CA TYR A 52 -12.51 8.51 -17.61
C TYR A 52 -13.94 9.07 -17.66
N GLY A 53 -14.05 10.31 -18.09
CA GLY A 53 -15.31 11.05 -18.21
C GLY A 53 -15.07 12.55 -18.11
N ASP A 54 -16.09 13.34 -18.44
CA ASP A 54 -15.99 14.80 -18.48
C ASP A 54 -15.48 15.43 -17.17
N ASN A 55 -14.86 16.60 -17.28
CA ASN A 55 -14.44 17.34 -16.11
C ASN A 55 -15.64 17.67 -15.22
N GLY A 56 -15.57 17.29 -13.94
CA GLY A 56 -16.67 17.46 -12.99
C GLY A 56 -17.73 16.35 -13.01
N CYS A 57 -17.60 15.29 -13.83
CA CYS A 57 -18.55 14.17 -13.86
C CYS A 57 -18.67 13.44 -12.50
N GLY A 58 -17.59 13.47 -11.72
CA GLY A 58 -17.55 12.97 -10.34
C GLY A 58 -16.55 11.85 -10.06
N LYS A 59 -15.51 11.64 -10.88
CA LYS A 59 -14.52 10.56 -10.68
C LYS A 59 -13.96 10.45 -9.26
N THR A 60 -13.43 11.54 -8.70
CA THR A 60 -12.95 11.59 -7.30
C THR A 60 -14.07 11.27 -6.30
N THR A 61 -15.30 11.74 -6.54
CA THR A 61 -16.46 11.40 -5.70
C THR A 61 -16.81 9.92 -5.78
N PHE A 62 -16.75 9.32 -6.96
CA PHE A 62 -16.95 7.88 -7.13
C PHE A 62 -15.89 7.09 -6.34
N LEU A 63 -14.62 7.46 -6.43
CA LEU A 63 -13.55 6.83 -5.63
C LEU A 63 -13.77 7.02 -4.12
N LYS A 64 -14.24 8.21 -3.68
CA LYS A 64 -14.61 8.50 -2.29
C LYS A 64 -15.73 7.57 -1.81
N ILE A 65 -16.80 7.41 -2.59
CA ILE A 65 -17.92 6.52 -2.28
C ILE A 65 -17.46 5.06 -2.25
N LEU A 66 -16.66 4.61 -3.23
CA LEU A 66 -16.12 3.25 -3.25
C LEU A 66 -15.30 2.94 -1.98
N ASN A 67 -14.47 3.89 -1.55
CA ASN A 67 -13.73 3.75 -0.30
C ASN A 67 -14.64 3.73 0.93
N ALA A 68 -15.71 4.53 0.94
CA ALA A 68 -16.71 4.53 2.02
C ALA A 68 -17.49 3.22 2.10
N VAL A 69 -17.84 2.62 0.96
CA VAL A 69 -18.45 1.29 0.89
C VAL A 69 -17.58 0.25 1.55
N PHE A 70 -16.30 0.21 1.18
CA PHE A 70 -15.36 -0.73 1.79
C PHE A 70 -15.21 -0.53 3.31
N LYS A 71 -15.24 0.72 3.78
CA LYS A 71 -15.19 1.05 5.22
C LYS A 71 -16.54 0.91 5.95
N GLN A 72 -17.63 0.65 5.24
CA GLN A 72 -19.00 0.73 5.76
C GLN A 72 -19.29 2.08 6.45
N ASP A 73 -18.88 3.17 5.81
CA ASP A 73 -18.99 4.54 6.34
C ASP A 73 -20.27 5.24 5.84
N ASP A 74 -21.35 5.06 6.60
CA ASP A 74 -22.66 5.66 6.32
C ASP A 74 -22.59 7.18 6.16
N ASN A 75 -21.71 7.88 6.90
CA ASN A 75 -21.62 9.33 6.88
C ASN A 75 -21.31 9.84 5.48
N VAL A 76 -20.28 9.25 4.87
CA VAL A 76 -19.81 9.66 3.54
C VAL A 76 -20.87 9.33 2.49
N LEU A 77 -21.56 8.20 2.62
CA LEU A 77 -22.63 7.84 1.69
C LEU A 77 -23.82 8.80 1.78
N LEU A 78 -24.19 9.22 3.00
CA LEU A 78 -25.26 10.21 3.21
C LEU A 78 -24.85 11.61 2.73
N GLU A 79 -23.61 12.04 2.99
CA GLU A 79 -23.05 13.31 2.52
C GLU A 79 -23.07 13.41 0.99
N GLU A 80 -22.81 12.31 0.29
CA GLU A 80 -22.84 12.25 -1.18
C GLU A 80 -24.23 11.90 -1.75
N GLU A 81 -25.27 11.91 -0.89
CA GLU A 81 -26.68 11.70 -1.23
C GLU A 81 -26.97 10.35 -1.91
N VAL A 82 -26.29 9.29 -1.45
CA VAL A 82 -26.50 7.92 -1.92
C VAL A 82 -27.82 7.34 -1.40
N GLU A 83 -28.56 6.68 -2.28
CA GLU A 83 -29.82 5.97 -1.98
C GLU A 83 -29.62 4.45 -2.04
N SER A 84 -28.87 3.94 -3.03
CA SER A 84 -28.50 2.52 -3.07
C SER A 84 -27.27 2.27 -3.94
N ILE A 85 -26.54 1.20 -3.66
CA ILE A 85 -25.38 0.76 -4.42
C ILE A 85 -25.55 -0.72 -4.80
N ILE A 86 -25.26 -1.05 -6.05
CA ILE A 86 -25.19 -2.42 -6.56
C ILE A 86 -23.76 -2.68 -7.03
N ILE A 87 -23.16 -3.77 -6.57
CA ILE A 87 -21.78 -4.16 -6.85
C ILE A 87 -21.78 -5.57 -7.42
N ASP A 88 -21.43 -5.67 -8.70
CA ASP A 88 -21.16 -6.95 -9.36
C ASP A 88 -19.65 -7.23 -9.31
N TYR A 89 -19.29 -8.41 -8.82
CA TYR A 89 -17.90 -8.82 -8.64
C TYR A 89 -17.73 -10.32 -8.88
N LYS A 90 -16.52 -10.73 -9.22
CA LYS A 90 -16.14 -12.14 -9.35
C LYS A 90 -15.10 -12.52 -8.31
N THR A 91 -15.17 -13.77 -7.85
CA THR A 91 -14.21 -14.35 -6.89
C THR A 91 -13.54 -15.57 -7.48
N SER A 92 -12.26 -15.78 -7.16
CA SER A 92 -11.54 -17.00 -7.51
C SER A 92 -10.81 -17.57 -6.30
N THR A 93 -10.75 -18.90 -6.26
CA THR A 93 -9.89 -19.65 -5.33
C THR A 93 -8.42 -19.65 -5.77
N SER A 94 -8.12 -19.24 -7.01
CA SER A 94 -6.75 -19.01 -7.45
C SER A 94 -6.14 -17.80 -6.75
N THR A 95 -4.85 -17.87 -6.43
CA THR A 95 -4.04 -16.74 -5.92
C THR A 95 -3.31 -15.99 -7.02
N LYS A 96 -3.40 -16.47 -8.28
CA LYS A 96 -2.85 -15.80 -9.45
C LYS A 96 -3.98 -15.18 -10.27
N PHE A 97 -3.74 -13.96 -10.72
CA PHE A 97 -4.52 -13.33 -11.78
C PHE A 97 -4.24 -14.09 -13.09
N ASP A 98 -4.72 -15.32 -13.18
CA ASP A 98 -4.55 -16.21 -14.32
C ASP A 98 -5.84 -16.22 -15.12
N ARG A 99 -5.71 -16.09 -16.44
CA ARG A 99 -6.79 -15.73 -17.37
C ARG A 99 -7.74 -16.88 -17.72
N GLN A 100 -7.63 -18.02 -17.04
CA GLN A 100 -8.53 -19.15 -17.30
C GLN A 100 -9.87 -18.90 -16.60
N GLU A 101 -10.91 -18.63 -17.39
CA GLU A 101 -12.27 -18.26 -16.94
C GLU A 101 -12.95 -19.35 -16.07
N GLU A 102 -12.50 -20.60 -16.14
CA GLU A 102 -13.12 -21.77 -15.51
C GLU A 102 -13.07 -21.80 -13.96
N GLN A 103 -12.58 -20.75 -13.30
CA GLN A 103 -12.47 -20.69 -11.83
C GLN A 103 -13.00 -19.40 -11.19
N TRP A 104 -13.80 -18.60 -11.90
CA TRP A 104 -14.42 -17.38 -11.37
C TRP A 104 -15.91 -17.57 -11.08
N ILE A 105 -16.36 -17.10 -9.92
CA ILE A 105 -17.77 -17.12 -9.51
C ILE A 105 -18.26 -15.68 -9.45
N ASP A 106 -19.22 -15.34 -10.33
CA ASP A 106 -19.91 -14.06 -10.33
C ASP A 106 -20.89 -13.95 -9.15
N LYS A 107 -20.92 -12.76 -8.55
CA LYS A 107 -21.74 -12.42 -7.39
C LYS A 107 -22.18 -10.96 -7.46
N THR A 108 -23.29 -10.67 -6.80
CA THR A 108 -23.83 -9.31 -6.69
C THR A 108 -24.17 -9.02 -5.24
N VAL A 109 -23.82 -7.81 -4.79
CA VAL A 109 -24.21 -7.28 -3.48
C VAL A 109 -25.00 -5.99 -3.69
N LYS A 110 -26.07 -5.83 -2.91
CA LYS A 110 -26.89 -4.62 -2.89
C LYS A 110 -26.86 -4.00 -1.50
N ILE A 111 -26.60 -2.71 -1.44
CA ILE A 111 -26.62 -1.89 -0.24
C ILE A 111 -27.69 -0.82 -0.46
N SER A 112 -28.65 -0.69 0.44
CA SER A 112 -29.76 0.26 0.28
C SER A 112 -29.96 1.08 1.54
N LYS A 113 -30.31 2.34 1.37
CA LYS A 113 -30.66 3.23 2.48
C LYS A 113 -31.97 2.78 3.11
N ILE A 114 -31.96 2.64 4.42
CA ILE A 114 -33.11 2.26 5.24
C ILE A 114 -33.38 3.34 6.29
N LYS A 115 -34.61 3.39 6.77
CA LYS A 115 -35.06 4.26 7.85
C LYS A 115 -35.24 3.42 9.10
N GLU A 116 -34.47 3.72 10.14
CA GLU A 116 -34.56 2.99 11.41
C GLU A 116 -35.05 3.92 12.52
N ASN A 117 -35.96 3.41 13.36
CA ASN A 117 -36.51 4.16 14.49
C ASN A 117 -35.53 4.14 15.66
N GLN A 118 -35.37 5.28 16.34
CA GLN A 118 -34.46 5.41 17.48
C GLN A 118 -34.72 4.39 18.60
N GLU A 119 -35.98 3.98 18.84
CA GLU A 119 -36.34 3.04 19.91
C GLU A 119 -35.81 1.61 19.68
N ASP A 120 -35.62 1.19 18.42
CA ASP A 120 -35.12 -0.14 18.09
C ASP A 120 -33.59 -0.21 18.23
N LEU A 121 -32.89 0.90 17.97
CA LEU A 121 -31.43 1.04 18.11
C LEU A 121 -30.91 0.88 19.55
N PHE A 122 -31.71 1.27 20.56
CA PHE A 122 -31.35 1.11 21.98
C PHE A 122 -31.69 -0.28 22.55
N ARG A 123 -32.38 -1.15 21.80
CA ARG A 123 -32.69 -2.53 22.25
C ARG A 123 -31.57 -3.53 21.95
N GLU A 124 -30.68 -3.23 21.01
CA GLU A 124 -29.56 -4.12 20.63
C GLU A 124 -28.31 -3.98 21.53
N GLU A 125 -28.39 -3.24 22.65
CA GLU A 125 -27.26 -2.99 23.57
C GLU A 125 -26.66 -4.22 24.28
N HIS A 126 -27.18 -5.44 24.06
CA HIS A 126 -26.81 -6.62 24.84
C HIS A 126 -26.02 -7.73 24.12
N SER A 127 -25.56 -7.54 22.87
CA SER A 127 -24.56 -8.43 22.26
C SER A 127 -23.22 -7.72 22.13
N GLU A 128 -22.29 -8.03 23.03
CA GLU A 128 -20.95 -7.44 23.20
C GLU A 128 -19.94 -7.72 22.07
N GLN A 129 -20.37 -8.18 20.89
CA GLN A 129 -19.44 -8.50 19.80
C GLN A 129 -19.83 -7.75 18.53
N ASP A 130 -18.91 -6.89 18.09
CA ASP A 130 -18.86 -6.19 16.81
C ASP A 130 -19.84 -5.03 16.60
N ILE A 131 -19.57 -3.88 17.22
CA ILE A 131 -20.11 -2.60 16.75
C ILE A 131 -18.96 -1.68 16.36
N ASN A 132 -18.85 -1.46 15.05
CA ASN A 132 -17.99 -0.49 14.38
C ASN A 132 -18.09 0.88 15.11
N LEU A 133 -16.99 1.35 15.75
CA LEU A 133 -16.98 2.56 16.59
C LEU A 133 -17.48 3.80 15.83
N ASN A 134 -17.29 3.85 14.51
CA ASN A 134 -17.77 4.92 13.65
C ASN A 134 -19.31 4.94 13.54
N ARG A 135 -19.95 3.77 13.43
CA ARG A 135 -21.42 3.61 13.42
C ARG A 135 -22.01 4.12 14.73
N LYS A 136 -21.42 3.72 15.87
CA LYS A 136 -21.84 4.17 17.21
C LYS A 136 -21.69 5.69 17.39
N GLY A 137 -20.57 6.26 16.93
CA GLY A 137 -20.31 7.70 17.02
C GLY A 137 -21.30 8.55 16.21
N TYR A 138 -21.70 8.08 15.02
CA TYR A 138 -22.70 8.76 14.18
C TYR A 138 -24.11 8.69 14.77
N LEU A 139 -24.53 7.50 15.19
CA LEU A 139 -25.84 7.27 15.82
C LEU A 139 -26.01 8.16 17.06
N LEU A 140 -24.95 8.28 17.87
CA LEU A 140 -24.92 9.20 19.01
C LEU A 140 -24.96 10.68 18.60
N LYS A 141 -24.45 11.05 17.42
CA LYS A 141 -24.46 12.45 16.94
C LYS A 141 -25.82 12.83 16.35
N GLU A 142 -26.44 11.97 15.53
CA GLU A 142 -27.77 12.23 14.95
C GLU A 142 -28.87 12.19 16.01
N ALA A 143 -28.81 11.26 16.98
CA ALA A 143 -29.78 11.16 18.05
C ALA A 143 -29.89 12.45 18.89
N TYR A 144 -28.81 13.24 18.97
CA TYR A 144 -28.77 14.50 19.72
C TYR A 144 -29.39 15.69 18.97
N PHE A 145 -29.52 15.66 17.63
CA PHE A 145 -29.80 16.87 16.86
C PHE A 145 -31.20 16.96 16.22
N ASN A 146 -31.84 15.88 15.77
CA ASN A 146 -33.29 15.86 15.45
C ASN A 146 -33.77 14.53 14.80
N LYS A 147 -35.03 14.18 15.10
CA LYS A 147 -35.91 13.12 14.53
C LYS A 147 -35.76 11.71 15.12
N ASN A 148 -36.92 11.12 15.43
CA ASN A 148 -37.12 9.72 15.82
C ASN A 148 -36.64 8.68 14.79
N VAL A 149 -36.16 9.10 13.62
CA VAL A 149 -35.78 8.25 12.50
C VAL A 149 -34.38 8.65 12.02
N VAL A 150 -33.46 7.69 12.02
CA VAL A 150 -32.09 7.81 11.53
C VAL A 150 -32.02 7.13 10.17
N ASN A 151 -31.38 7.77 9.18
CA ASN A 151 -31.10 7.10 7.91
C ASN A 151 -29.78 6.36 8.04
N ILE A 152 -29.80 5.06 7.77
CA ILE A 152 -28.59 4.21 7.74
C ILE A 152 -28.61 3.35 6.48
N PHE A 153 -27.55 2.58 6.24
CA PHE A 153 -27.52 1.62 5.14
C PHE A 153 -27.67 0.18 5.64
N ASP A 154 -28.40 -0.63 4.88
CA ASP A 154 -28.44 -2.08 5.09
C ASP A 154 -27.16 -2.72 4.54
N TRP A 155 -26.33 -3.21 5.46
CA TRP A 155 -25.06 -3.85 5.18
C TRP A 155 -25.12 -5.39 5.21
N ASP A 156 -26.27 -6.01 5.49
CA ASP A 156 -26.34 -7.47 5.73
C ASP A 156 -25.80 -8.30 4.55
N SER A 157 -26.20 -7.93 3.33
CA SER A 157 -25.70 -8.56 2.09
C SER A 157 -24.19 -8.36 1.91
N PHE A 158 -23.68 -7.16 2.22
CA PHE A 158 -22.26 -6.84 2.09
C PHE A 158 -21.41 -7.55 3.14
N SER A 159 -21.81 -7.53 4.41
CA SER A 159 -21.09 -8.13 5.53
C SER A 159 -20.97 -9.65 5.41
N LYS A 160 -21.92 -10.32 4.75
CA LYS A 160 -21.88 -11.77 4.45
C LYS A 160 -21.07 -12.11 3.20
N SER A 161 -20.66 -11.12 2.42
CA SER A 161 -19.94 -11.30 1.15
C SER A 161 -18.42 -11.34 1.35
N GLU A 162 -17.68 -11.84 0.35
CA GLU A 162 -16.21 -11.77 0.36
C GLU A 162 -15.67 -10.34 0.30
N LEU A 163 -16.47 -9.36 -0.15
CA LEU A 163 -16.06 -7.96 -0.19
C LEU A 163 -15.82 -7.40 1.22
N ALA A 164 -16.54 -7.88 2.24
CA ALA A 164 -16.33 -7.46 3.63
C ALA A 164 -14.95 -7.87 4.20
N MET A 165 -14.36 -8.92 3.63
CA MET A 165 -13.01 -9.40 3.98
C MET A 165 -11.92 -8.87 3.04
N SER A 166 -12.31 -8.08 2.05
CA SER A 166 -11.37 -7.51 1.09
C SER A 166 -10.49 -6.46 1.75
N LYS A 167 -9.34 -6.17 1.12
CA LYS A 167 -8.44 -5.11 1.55
C LYS A 167 -8.18 -4.13 0.43
N SER A 168 -8.14 -2.84 0.73
CA SER A 168 -7.88 -1.79 -0.26
C SER A 168 -6.88 -0.74 0.23
N LEU A 169 -6.11 -0.17 -0.72
CA LEU A 169 -5.29 1.02 -0.51
C LEU A 169 -5.79 2.09 -1.47
N SER A 170 -6.28 3.18 -0.91
CA SER A 170 -6.79 4.33 -1.64
C SER A 170 -5.80 5.50 -1.49
N LEU A 171 -5.35 6.07 -2.60
CA LEU A 171 -4.37 7.16 -2.65
C LEU A 171 -5.01 8.42 -3.23
N GLY A 172 -4.97 9.51 -2.45
CA GLY A 172 -5.46 10.83 -2.86
C GLY A 172 -4.46 11.61 -3.72
N VAL A 173 -4.88 12.80 -4.15
CA VAL A 173 -4.12 13.71 -5.03
C VAL A 173 -2.96 14.42 -4.33
N ASP A 174 -3.05 14.67 -3.03
CA ASP A 174 -2.08 15.47 -2.26
C ASP A 174 -0.87 14.67 -1.74
N ARG A 175 -0.52 13.58 -2.44
CA ARG A 175 0.64 12.73 -2.12
C ARG A 175 1.95 13.34 -2.61
N GLY A 176 3.05 13.16 -1.88
CA GLY A 176 4.38 13.66 -2.26
C GLY A 176 4.49 15.19 -2.32
N THR A 177 3.50 15.87 -1.74
CA THR A 177 3.55 17.29 -1.43
C THR A 177 4.64 17.51 -0.39
N GLN A 178 5.41 18.59 -0.53
CA GLN A 178 6.20 19.05 0.59
C GLN A 178 5.20 19.54 1.63
N SER A 179 5.31 19.09 2.89
CA SER A 179 4.67 19.82 3.96
C SER A 179 5.07 21.28 3.78
N SER A 180 4.09 22.14 3.58
CA SER A 180 4.29 23.56 3.77
C SER A 180 4.68 23.68 5.24
N ARG A 181 5.98 23.64 5.51
CA ARG A 181 6.50 24.13 6.77
C ARG A 181 6.05 25.57 6.73
N LEU A 182 4.94 25.88 7.41
CA LEU A 182 4.60 27.26 7.74
C LEU A 182 5.92 27.82 8.24
N ASN A 183 6.51 28.73 7.48
CA ASN A 183 7.88 29.16 7.70
C ASN A 183 7.84 30.16 8.85
N LEU A 184 7.47 29.63 10.01
CA LEU A 184 7.20 30.36 11.23
C LEU A 184 8.56 30.77 11.77
N ASN A 185 8.74 32.07 11.84
CA ASN A 185 9.81 32.70 12.58
C ASN A 185 9.18 33.58 13.65
N THR A 186 9.98 33.90 14.67
CA THR A 186 9.56 34.71 15.80
C THR A 186 8.99 36.05 15.34
N LYS A 187 9.55 36.63 14.28
CA LYS A 187 9.10 37.91 13.71
C LYS A 187 7.66 37.89 13.23
N ILE A 188 7.19 36.80 12.61
CA ILE A 188 5.79 36.67 12.16
C ILE A 188 4.85 36.66 13.37
N LEU A 189 5.18 35.87 14.40
CA LEU A 189 4.38 35.76 15.63
C LEU A 189 4.36 37.08 16.41
N VAL A 190 5.53 37.71 16.59
CA VAL A 190 5.64 39.04 17.23
C VAL A 190 4.82 40.08 16.48
N ASN A 191 4.86 40.08 15.14
CA ASN A 191 4.11 41.04 14.34
C ASN A 191 2.59 40.82 14.47
N TYR A 192 2.14 39.57 14.51
CA TYR A 192 0.73 39.24 14.77
C TYR A 192 0.30 39.72 16.16
N LEU A 193 1.01 39.29 17.21
CA LEU A 193 0.72 39.62 18.62
C LEU A 193 0.80 41.13 18.90
N SER A 194 1.67 41.85 18.20
CA SER A 194 1.84 43.31 18.38
C SER A 194 0.78 44.14 17.64
N ARG A 195 0.11 43.58 16.62
CA ARG A 195 -0.92 44.25 15.82
C ARG A 195 -2.33 44.02 16.33
N THR A 196 -2.55 42.97 17.12
CA THR A 196 -3.85 42.67 17.73
C THR A 196 -3.93 43.33 19.11
N HIS A 197 -4.86 44.28 19.27
CA HIS A 197 -4.97 45.11 20.47
C HIS A 197 -5.17 44.27 21.75
N GLU A 198 -6.01 43.22 21.68
CA GLU A 198 -6.30 42.33 22.80
C GLU A 198 -5.08 41.57 23.32
N PHE A 199 -4.18 41.14 22.43
CA PHE A 199 -2.97 40.44 22.83
C PHE A 199 -1.91 41.40 23.33
N ARG A 200 -1.79 42.58 22.70
CA ARG A 200 -0.83 43.61 23.11
C ARG A 200 -1.05 44.08 24.55
N SER A 201 -2.30 44.21 25.01
CA SER A 201 -2.61 44.59 26.40
C SER A 201 -2.17 43.55 27.44
N ASN A 202 -1.91 42.31 27.03
CA ASN A 202 -1.51 41.23 27.93
C ASN A 202 0.00 41.19 28.21
N PHE A 203 0.81 41.94 27.47
CA PHE A 203 2.27 41.98 27.63
C PHE A 203 2.73 43.36 28.10
N LYS A 204 3.58 43.41 29.13
CA LYS A 204 4.03 44.68 29.74
C LYS A 204 5.02 45.44 28.86
N ASN A 205 5.78 44.73 28.03
CA ASN A 205 6.75 45.33 27.11
C ASN A 205 6.99 44.44 25.88
N PHE A 206 7.68 45.00 24.88
CA PHE A 206 7.98 44.31 23.62
C PHE A 206 8.86 43.07 23.80
N ASN A 207 9.76 43.08 24.78
CA ASN A 207 10.63 41.93 25.07
C ASN A 207 9.81 40.71 25.52
N GLN A 208 8.78 40.90 26.35
CA GLN A 208 7.87 39.82 26.73
C GLN A 208 7.08 39.23 25.56
N VAL A 209 6.73 40.06 24.56
CA VAL A 209 6.10 39.56 23.32
C VAL A 209 7.08 38.71 22.52
N HIS A 210 8.35 39.12 22.46
CA HIS A 210 9.40 38.39 21.76
C HIS A 210 9.72 37.05 22.45
N ASP A 211 9.92 37.06 23.77
CA ASP A 211 10.22 35.87 24.56
C ASP A 211 9.06 34.86 24.48
N PHE A 212 7.82 35.33 24.61
CA PHE A 212 6.63 34.49 24.44
C PHE A 212 6.52 33.91 23.02
N ALA A 213 6.82 34.71 22.00
CA ALA A 213 6.80 34.25 20.61
C ALA A 213 7.89 33.21 20.33
N ASP A 214 9.08 33.35 20.93
CA ASP A 214 10.16 32.37 20.85
C ASP A 214 9.78 31.06 21.55
N ASP A 215 9.24 31.14 22.76
CA ASP A 215 8.77 29.97 23.51
C ASP A 215 7.62 29.25 22.79
N LEU A 216 6.65 30.01 22.26
CA LEU A 216 5.56 29.48 21.46
C LEU A 216 6.07 28.84 20.17
N LEU A 217 7.03 29.46 19.48
CA LEU A 217 7.66 28.90 18.29
C LEU A 217 8.38 27.59 18.62
N MET A 218 9.11 27.55 19.73
CA MET A 218 9.82 26.35 20.18
C MET A 218 8.86 25.24 20.58
N PHE A 219 7.75 25.57 21.25
CA PHE A 219 6.66 24.64 21.53
C PHE A 219 6.00 24.11 20.26
N LEU A 220 5.64 24.97 19.30
CA LEU A 220 5.03 24.56 18.02
C LEU A 220 5.98 23.70 17.20
N LYS A 221 7.27 24.05 17.14
CA LYS A 221 8.30 23.21 16.51
C LYS A 221 8.41 21.85 17.18
N LYS A 222 8.45 21.80 18.51
CA LYS A 222 8.51 20.54 19.27
C LYS A 222 7.24 19.72 19.10
N ARG A 223 6.06 20.35 19.13
CA ARG A 223 4.75 19.72 18.94
C ARG A 223 4.57 19.18 17.52
N ASN A 224 4.94 19.93 16.49
CA ASN A 224 4.94 19.43 15.11
C ASN A 224 5.95 18.28 14.94
N SER A 225 7.13 18.36 15.55
CA SER A 225 8.10 17.26 15.58
C SER A 225 7.56 15.99 16.25
N SER A 226 6.69 16.13 17.26
CA SER A 226 6.02 15.00 17.94
C SER A 226 4.69 14.59 17.29
N SER A 227 3.99 15.49 16.61
CA SER A 227 2.81 15.18 15.77
C SER A 227 3.26 14.43 14.52
N ILE A 228 4.44 14.72 13.98
CA ILE A 228 5.09 13.90 12.94
C ILE A 228 5.30 12.44 13.39
N ARG A 229 5.40 12.17 14.71
CA ARG A 229 5.39 10.78 15.25
C ARG A 229 3.99 10.24 15.58
N GLY A 230 2.96 11.09 15.65
CA GLY A 230 1.65 10.73 16.21
C GLY A 230 0.44 10.92 15.29
N THR A 231 0.54 11.66 14.18
CA THR A 231 -0.60 11.95 13.29
C THR A 231 -0.50 11.34 11.91
N ASN A 232 0.52 10.52 11.64
CA ASN A 232 0.59 9.64 10.47
C ASN A 232 1.25 8.31 10.87
N VAL A 233 0.90 7.78 12.06
CA VAL A 233 0.99 6.32 12.20
C VAL A 233 -0.14 5.81 11.32
N ILE A 234 0.19 5.55 10.06
CA ILE A 234 -0.68 4.79 9.17
C ILE A 234 -0.96 3.51 9.95
N ASP A 235 -2.21 3.30 10.35
CA ASP A 235 -2.60 2.04 10.98
C ASP A 235 -2.50 0.96 9.92
N TYR A 236 -1.38 0.25 9.95
CA TYR A 236 -0.99 -0.74 8.96
C TYR A 236 -1.92 -1.96 8.97
N ASP A 237 -2.69 -2.14 10.04
CA ASP A 237 -3.62 -3.25 10.23
C ASP A 237 -5.03 -2.96 9.69
N GLU A 238 -5.32 -1.72 9.25
CA GLU A 238 -6.61 -1.43 8.62
C GLU A 238 -6.76 -2.18 7.27
N ASN A 239 -7.87 -2.91 7.13
CA ASN A 239 -8.24 -3.58 5.88
C ASN A 239 -8.35 -2.58 4.71
N HIS A 240 -8.86 -1.38 4.98
CA HIS A 240 -9.07 -0.33 3.98
C HIS A 240 -8.34 0.94 4.40
N VAL A 241 -7.20 1.23 3.77
CA VAL A 241 -6.38 2.40 4.09
C VAL A 241 -6.65 3.51 3.07
N PHE A 242 -6.97 4.72 3.52
CA PHE A 242 -7.07 5.89 2.66
C PHE A 242 -6.02 6.93 3.04
N LEU A 243 -5.06 7.15 2.13
CA LEU A 243 -3.98 8.12 2.30
C LEU A 243 -4.29 9.36 1.47
N LYS A 244 -4.95 10.33 2.10
CA LYS A 244 -5.29 11.61 1.46
C LYS A 244 -4.06 12.48 1.21
N GLU A 245 -3.22 12.63 2.24
CA GLU A 245 -2.04 13.48 2.24
C GLU A 245 -0.83 12.70 2.75
N VAL A 246 0.24 12.66 1.96
CA VAL A 246 1.49 11.98 2.32
C VAL A 246 2.67 12.90 2.09
N ASN A 247 3.30 13.33 3.19
CA ASN A 247 4.49 14.19 3.13
C ASN A 247 5.74 13.38 2.78
N MET A 248 6.62 14.01 2.00
CA MET A 248 7.94 13.48 1.65
C MET A 248 8.83 13.15 2.87
N ASP A 249 8.78 13.93 3.96
CA ASP A 249 9.56 13.63 5.17
C ASP A 249 9.17 12.26 5.77
N ASN A 250 7.88 11.89 5.68
CA ASN A 250 7.39 10.59 6.15
C ASN A 250 7.96 9.48 5.28
N ILE A 251 7.93 9.65 3.95
CA ILE A 251 8.49 8.69 2.99
C ILE A 251 9.98 8.46 3.23
N GLU A 252 10.77 9.52 3.43
CA GLU A 252 12.19 9.40 3.74
C GLU A 252 12.41 8.55 5.00
N SER A 253 11.70 8.89 6.06
CA SER A 253 11.85 8.23 7.36
C SER A 253 11.43 6.76 7.33
N THR A 254 10.33 6.45 6.64
CA THR A 254 9.82 5.07 6.47
C THR A 254 10.81 4.23 5.69
N LEU A 255 11.26 4.73 4.55
CA LEU A 255 12.11 3.97 3.63
C LEU A 255 13.52 3.76 4.20
N LEU A 256 14.08 4.80 4.84
CA LEU A 256 15.36 4.70 5.56
C LEU A 256 15.25 3.82 6.82
N GLY A 257 14.13 3.92 7.55
CA GLY A 257 13.85 3.11 8.74
C GLY A 257 13.76 1.63 8.40
N ARG A 258 12.99 1.28 7.38
CA ARG A 258 12.89 -0.10 6.87
C ARG A 258 14.23 -0.62 6.37
N TYR A 259 14.95 0.16 5.56
CA TYR A 259 16.29 -0.23 5.09
C TYR A 259 17.21 -0.57 6.26
N ARG A 260 17.28 0.30 7.28
CA ARG A 260 18.09 0.08 8.48
C ARG A 260 17.68 -1.18 9.24
N ASN A 261 16.38 -1.39 9.43
CA ASN A 261 15.85 -2.53 10.18
C ASN A 261 16.16 -3.83 9.44
N ALA A 262 15.90 -3.89 8.13
CA ALA A 262 16.19 -5.03 7.29
C ALA A 262 17.69 -5.36 7.28
N ARG A 263 18.56 -4.35 7.09
CA ARG A 263 20.03 -4.49 7.16
C ARG A 263 20.50 -5.02 8.51
N ARG A 264 19.98 -4.47 9.60
CA ARG A 264 20.37 -4.87 10.97
C ARG A 264 19.89 -6.28 11.28
N SER A 265 18.67 -6.63 10.86
CA SER A 265 18.11 -7.98 11.01
C SER A 265 18.97 -8.99 10.23
N ALA A 266 19.26 -8.71 8.96
CA ALA A 266 20.11 -9.54 8.11
C ALA A 266 21.49 -9.78 8.75
N ALA A 267 22.18 -8.72 9.17
CA ALA A 267 23.49 -8.83 9.80
C ALA A 267 23.48 -9.67 11.09
N ARG A 268 22.47 -9.48 11.95
CA ARG A 268 22.31 -10.27 13.19
C ARG A 268 22.03 -11.74 12.90
N LYS A 269 21.14 -12.03 11.95
CA LYS A 269 20.81 -13.40 11.56
C LYS A 269 22.05 -14.11 10.99
N ILE A 270 22.76 -13.48 10.05
CA ILE A 270 24.03 -14.00 9.55
C ILE A 270 25.03 -14.27 10.67
N GLN A 271 25.17 -13.35 11.62
CA GLN A 271 26.07 -13.52 12.75
C GLN A 271 25.66 -14.71 13.64
N SER A 272 24.35 -14.93 13.85
CA SER A 272 23.85 -16.14 14.53
C SER A 272 24.22 -17.39 13.77
N ALA A 273 23.88 -17.47 12.47
CA ALA A 273 24.22 -18.61 11.61
C ALA A 273 25.72 -18.93 11.66
N LEU A 274 26.58 -17.90 11.56
CA LEU A 274 28.03 -18.04 11.70
C LEU A 274 28.44 -18.73 13.00
N PHE A 275 27.93 -18.27 14.14
CA PHE A 275 28.27 -18.85 15.43
C PHE A 275 27.67 -20.25 15.61
N ASP A 276 26.45 -20.49 15.13
CA ASP A 276 25.77 -21.77 15.20
C ASP A 276 26.48 -22.84 14.35
N THR A 277 26.92 -22.49 13.14
CA THR A 277 27.71 -23.39 12.29
C THR A 277 29.06 -23.70 12.93
N LEU A 278 29.75 -22.68 13.50
CA LEU A 278 31.04 -22.88 14.17
C LEU A 278 30.90 -23.73 15.44
N ALA A 279 29.88 -23.49 16.26
CA ALA A 279 29.58 -24.29 17.44
C ALA A 279 29.27 -25.74 17.07
N SER A 280 28.51 -25.95 15.98
CA SER A 280 28.24 -27.28 15.42
C SER A 280 29.53 -27.97 14.98
N ALA A 281 30.40 -27.27 14.27
CA ALA A 281 31.67 -27.83 13.80
C ALA A 281 32.62 -28.23 14.96
N ILE A 282 32.67 -27.43 16.02
CA ILE A 282 33.45 -27.74 17.24
C ILE A 282 32.86 -28.97 17.95
N THR A 283 31.54 -29.08 18.01
CA THR A 283 30.86 -30.20 18.67
C THR A 283 31.00 -31.50 17.85
N GLU A 284 30.93 -31.41 16.53
CA GLU A 284 31.16 -32.53 15.59
C GLU A 284 32.61 -33.04 15.63
N GLN A 285 33.60 -32.19 15.93
CA GLN A 285 34.98 -32.63 16.15
C GLN A 285 35.17 -33.42 17.46
N ASN A 286 34.28 -33.24 18.45
CA ASN A 286 34.37 -33.91 19.75
C ASN A 286 33.61 -35.25 19.81
N GLU A 287 32.71 -35.51 18.86
CA GLU A 287 32.00 -36.78 18.75
C GLU A 287 32.76 -37.75 17.83
N MET A 288 33.50 -38.70 18.41
CA MET A 288 34.20 -39.75 17.66
C MET A 288 33.21 -40.70 16.96
N GLY A 289 32.89 -40.42 15.70
CA GLY A 289 32.19 -41.33 14.79
C GLY A 289 31.97 -40.71 13.41
N PRO A 290 31.99 -41.50 12.31
CA PRO A 290 31.73 -40.97 10.98
C PRO A 290 30.24 -40.63 10.85
N LYS A 291 29.86 -39.39 11.19
CA LYS A 291 28.55 -38.86 10.81
C LYS A 291 28.56 -38.58 9.31
N ALA A 292 27.61 -39.18 8.60
CA ALA A 292 27.41 -38.90 7.18
C ALA A 292 27.30 -37.37 6.97
N PRO A 293 28.03 -36.78 6.00
CA PRO A 293 27.89 -35.37 5.71
C PRO A 293 26.42 -35.10 5.41
N LYS A 294 25.81 -34.11 6.08
CA LYS A 294 24.47 -33.63 5.72
C LYS A 294 24.48 -33.33 4.23
N LEU A 295 23.70 -34.08 3.44
CA LEU A 295 23.63 -33.87 2.00
C LEU A 295 23.16 -32.44 1.74
N LEU A 296 23.93 -31.71 0.93
CA LEU A 296 23.50 -30.41 0.42
C LEU A 296 22.22 -30.59 -0.39
N PRO A 297 21.26 -29.66 -0.29
CA PRO A 297 20.04 -29.76 -1.06
C PRO A 297 20.33 -29.61 -2.56
N VAL A 298 19.51 -30.25 -3.40
CA VAL A 298 19.71 -30.30 -4.86
C VAL A 298 19.78 -28.90 -5.48
N ASN A 299 19.05 -27.94 -4.91
CA ASN A 299 18.99 -26.54 -5.33
C ASN A 299 20.03 -25.63 -4.64
N PHE A 300 21.08 -26.18 -4.04
CA PHE A 300 22.13 -25.39 -3.37
C PHE A 300 22.69 -24.27 -4.26
N ASN A 301 22.99 -24.58 -5.53
CA ASN A 301 23.61 -23.61 -6.44
C ASN A 301 22.67 -22.42 -6.71
N GLU A 302 21.38 -22.69 -6.88
CA GLU A 302 20.35 -21.66 -7.08
C GLU A 302 20.23 -20.76 -5.84
N ILE A 303 20.22 -21.35 -4.63
CA ILE A 303 20.11 -20.61 -3.37
C ILE A 303 21.30 -19.64 -3.21
N ILE A 304 22.53 -20.12 -3.43
CA ILE A 304 23.72 -19.28 -3.27
C ILE A 304 23.77 -18.19 -4.34
N ASN A 305 23.50 -18.52 -5.61
CA ASN A 305 23.48 -17.52 -6.68
C ASN A 305 22.42 -16.44 -6.43
N ARG A 306 21.24 -16.83 -5.95
CA ARG A 306 20.15 -15.91 -5.60
C ARG A 306 20.54 -14.97 -4.45
N ASN A 307 21.16 -15.51 -3.39
CA ASN A 307 21.40 -14.76 -2.16
C ASN A 307 22.79 -14.12 -2.08
N LYS A 308 23.67 -14.36 -3.05
CA LYS A 308 25.06 -13.88 -3.07
C LYS A 308 25.19 -12.39 -2.72
N GLU A 309 24.43 -11.53 -3.40
CA GLU A 309 24.55 -10.07 -3.22
C GLU A 309 24.07 -9.63 -1.84
N LEU A 310 22.99 -10.23 -1.33
CA LEU A 310 22.49 -10.00 0.03
C LEU A 310 23.48 -10.47 1.10
N LEU A 311 24.10 -11.63 0.90
CA LEU A 311 25.12 -12.17 1.79
C LEU A 311 26.33 -11.22 1.85
N ILE A 312 26.82 -10.75 0.70
CA ILE A 312 27.90 -9.76 0.63
C ILE A 312 27.50 -8.49 1.36
N GLU A 313 26.31 -7.96 1.08
CA GLU A 313 25.85 -6.71 1.66
C GLU A 313 25.70 -6.79 3.18
N ALA A 314 25.13 -7.89 3.69
CA ALA A 314 24.91 -8.07 5.12
C ALA A 314 26.20 -8.42 5.90
N LEU A 315 27.20 -9.01 5.24
CA LEU A 315 28.54 -9.21 5.80
C LEU A 315 29.41 -7.95 5.76
N ASP A 316 29.21 -7.07 4.78
CA ASP A 316 29.92 -5.79 4.61
C ASP A 316 29.30 -4.71 5.52
N ASP A 317 29.51 -4.86 6.83
CA ASP A 317 29.07 -3.95 7.89
C ASP A 317 30.13 -2.90 8.30
N LYS A 318 31.24 -2.83 7.54
CA LYS A 318 32.41 -1.97 7.79
C LYS A 318 33.13 -2.23 9.13
N THR A 319 32.86 -3.36 9.79
CA THR A 319 33.67 -3.82 10.92
C THR A 319 34.81 -4.69 10.39
N GLU A 320 36.04 -4.43 10.85
CA GLU A 320 37.19 -5.27 10.46
C GLU A 320 37.02 -6.67 11.04
N ASN A 321 36.83 -7.65 10.17
CA ASN A 321 36.75 -9.05 10.55
C ASN A 321 37.30 -9.92 9.42
N SER A 322 38.52 -10.42 9.64
CA SER A 322 39.27 -11.22 8.65
C SER A 322 38.53 -12.47 8.15
N PHE A 323 37.61 -13.01 8.96
CA PHE A 323 36.77 -14.14 8.57
C PHE A 323 35.63 -13.71 7.63
N LYS A 324 34.91 -12.63 7.97
CA LYS A 324 33.87 -12.04 7.09
C LYS A 324 34.47 -11.64 5.75
N ASP A 325 35.62 -10.96 5.77
CA ASP A 325 36.31 -10.50 4.55
C ASP A 325 36.69 -11.67 3.64
N ARG A 326 37.08 -12.81 4.21
CA ARG A 326 37.37 -14.02 3.46
C ARG A 326 36.13 -14.60 2.80
N ILE A 327 35.00 -14.68 3.52
CA ILE A 327 33.72 -15.15 2.95
C ILE A 327 33.26 -14.21 1.82
N VAL A 328 33.31 -12.90 2.05
CA VAL A 328 32.96 -11.90 1.02
C VAL A 328 33.86 -12.05 -0.22
N LYS A 329 35.16 -12.32 -0.02
CA LYS A 329 36.09 -12.56 -1.13
C LYS A 329 35.73 -13.81 -1.92
N GLU A 330 35.38 -14.92 -1.27
CA GLU A 330 34.94 -16.14 -1.96
C GLU A 330 33.62 -15.92 -2.71
N LEU A 331 32.63 -15.29 -2.07
CA LEU A 331 31.36 -14.95 -2.72
C LEU A 331 31.55 -14.07 -3.96
N ARG A 332 32.48 -13.10 -3.91
CA ARG A 332 32.79 -12.20 -5.04
C ARG A 332 33.40 -12.93 -6.24
N LYS A 333 34.04 -14.09 -6.07
CA LYS A 333 34.61 -14.87 -7.18
C LYS A 333 33.55 -15.57 -8.04
N ILE A 334 32.38 -15.84 -7.47
CA ILE A 334 31.29 -16.58 -8.14
C ILE A 334 30.73 -15.76 -9.31
N ASN A 335 30.95 -16.17 -10.54
CA ASN A 335 30.38 -15.52 -11.73
C ASN A 335 29.49 -16.45 -12.56
N ASN A 336 29.63 -17.77 -12.39
CA ASN A 336 28.85 -18.80 -13.09
C ASN A 336 28.48 -19.97 -12.14
N GLU A 337 27.73 -20.96 -12.63
CA GLU A 337 27.34 -22.14 -11.83
C GLU A 337 28.53 -23.04 -11.49
N ASP A 338 29.57 -23.06 -12.32
CA ASP A 338 30.79 -23.85 -12.10
C ASP A 338 31.57 -23.35 -10.89
N ASP A 339 31.65 -22.03 -10.68
CA ASP A 339 32.28 -21.40 -9.52
C ASP A 339 31.54 -21.76 -8.20
N VAL A 340 30.24 -22.04 -8.26
CA VAL A 340 29.46 -22.49 -7.09
C VAL A 340 29.75 -23.96 -6.77
N ASN A 341 30.08 -24.77 -7.78
CA ASN A 341 30.46 -26.16 -7.57
C ASN A 341 31.79 -26.26 -6.81
N GLU A 342 32.75 -25.35 -7.03
CA GLU A 342 34.01 -25.29 -6.25
C GLU A 342 33.77 -25.03 -4.75
N LEU A 343 32.65 -24.38 -4.38
CA LEU A 343 32.31 -24.17 -2.97
C LEU A 343 31.88 -25.46 -2.27
N ARG A 344 31.34 -26.43 -3.02
CA ARG A 344 30.88 -27.73 -2.49
C ARG A 344 32.03 -28.55 -1.89
N ASP A 345 33.25 -28.32 -2.34
CA ASP A 345 34.46 -28.99 -1.84
C ASP A 345 34.76 -28.58 -0.38
N ASN A 346 34.26 -27.43 0.06
CA ASN A 346 34.34 -26.99 1.45
C ASN A 346 33.00 -27.19 2.16
N SER A 347 32.85 -28.33 2.83
CA SER A 347 31.62 -28.71 3.54
C SER A 347 31.20 -27.71 4.62
N LEU A 348 32.16 -27.10 5.31
CA LEU A 348 31.90 -26.08 6.33
C LEU A 348 31.40 -24.78 5.71
N LEU A 349 32.05 -24.30 4.65
CA LEU A 349 31.66 -23.08 3.94
C LEU A 349 30.29 -23.26 3.26
N SER A 350 30.05 -24.41 2.64
CA SER A 350 28.76 -24.72 2.01
C SER A 350 27.63 -24.75 3.03
N ARG A 351 27.83 -25.41 4.18
CA ARG A 351 26.83 -25.43 5.26
C ARG A 351 26.57 -24.04 5.81
N LEU A 352 27.62 -23.27 6.06
CA LEU A 352 27.52 -21.90 6.55
C LEU A 352 26.71 -21.01 5.59
N LEU A 353 27.05 -21.04 4.30
CA LEU A 353 26.37 -20.24 3.29
C LEU A 353 24.89 -20.65 3.13
N LEU A 354 24.59 -21.95 3.29
CA LEU A 354 23.22 -22.44 3.31
C LEU A 354 22.44 -21.95 4.55
N GLU A 355 23.00 -22.11 5.75
CA GLU A 355 22.37 -21.65 7.00
C GLU A 355 22.15 -20.12 6.98
N MET A 356 23.14 -19.35 6.51
CA MET A 356 22.99 -17.90 6.31
C MET A 356 21.88 -17.57 5.31
N SER A 357 21.83 -18.29 4.18
CA SER A 357 20.80 -18.09 3.15
C SER A 357 19.39 -18.39 3.66
N GLU A 358 19.24 -19.43 4.47
CA GLU A 358 17.95 -19.79 5.06
C GLU A 358 17.47 -18.76 6.07
N GLN A 359 18.37 -18.25 6.92
CA GLN A 359 17.99 -17.25 7.92
C GLN A 359 17.66 -15.88 7.30
N LEU A 360 18.20 -15.57 6.12
CA LEU A 360 17.99 -14.29 5.44
C LEU A 360 16.60 -14.11 4.82
N LYS A 361 15.76 -15.15 4.71
CA LYS A 361 14.48 -15.10 3.96
C LYS A 361 13.62 -13.86 4.26
N ASP A 362 13.31 -13.57 5.53
CA ASP A 362 12.45 -12.41 5.84
C ASP A 362 13.14 -11.07 5.52
N SER A 363 14.47 -10.99 5.68
CA SER A 363 15.23 -9.78 5.37
C SER A 363 15.40 -9.58 3.87
N GLU A 364 15.44 -10.67 3.10
CA GLU A 364 15.39 -10.66 1.64
C GLU A 364 14.07 -10.02 1.15
N GLU A 365 12.93 -10.33 1.75
CA GLU A 365 11.63 -9.75 1.37
C GLU A 365 11.59 -8.21 1.52
N GLU A 366 12.10 -7.69 2.64
CA GLU A 366 12.12 -6.26 2.92
C GLU A 366 13.13 -5.53 2.03
N LEU A 367 14.36 -6.04 1.91
CA LEU A 367 15.39 -5.44 1.07
C LEU A 367 15.01 -5.48 -0.41
N SER A 368 14.37 -6.56 -0.85
CA SER A 368 13.87 -6.69 -2.22
C SER A 368 12.78 -5.65 -2.55
N ALA A 369 11.93 -5.30 -1.58
CA ALA A 369 10.97 -4.19 -1.74
C ALA A 369 11.70 -2.87 -2.00
N ILE A 370 12.67 -2.56 -1.13
CA ILE A 370 13.39 -1.30 -1.16
C ILE A 370 14.15 -1.17 -2.48
N ASN A 371 14.81 -2.24 -2.90
CA ASN A 371 15.49 -2.29 -4.20
C ASN A 371 14.50 -2.12 -5.36
N THR A 372 13.30 -2.68 -5.26
CA THR A 372 12.26 -2.47 -6.27
C THR A 372 11.81 -0.99 -6.34
N VAL A 373 11.71 -0.27 -5.21
CA VAL A 373 11.48 1.19 -5.24
C VAL A 373 12.60 1.90 -5.99
N ILE A 374 13.86 1.60 -5.63
CA ILE A 374 15.05 2.19 -6.26
C ILE A 374 15.01 1.94 -7.77
N ASP A 375 14.81 0.69 -8.18
CA ASP A 375 14.83 0.27 -9.57
C ASP A 375 13.72 0.96 -10.39
N ARG A 376 12.51 1.07 -9.83
CA ARG A 376 11.40 1.75 -10.51
C ARG A 376 11.58 3.26 -10.54
N PHE A 377 12.08 3.86 -9.46
CA PHE A 377 12.43 5.28 -9.49
C PHE A 377 13.48 5.57 -10.57
N ASP A 378 14.55 4.77 -10.61
CA ASP A 378 15.64 4.90 -11.57
C ASP A 378 15.18 4.66 -13.02
N PHE A 379 14.22 3.76 -13.24
CA PHE A 379 13.60 3.54 -14.55
C PHE A 379 12.90 4.81 -15.07
N PHE A 380 12.12 5.48 -14.21
CA PHE A 380 11.43 6.73 -14.60
C PHE A 380 12.43 7.87 -14.78
N THR A 381 13.42 8.02 -13.89
CA THR A 381 14.38 9.13 -13.98
C THR A 381 15.48 8.96 -15.03
N GLY A 382 15.60 7.78 -15.64
CA GLY A 382 16.60 7.46 -16.65
C GLY A 382 18.00 7.21 -16.09
N ASP A 383 19.01 7.24 -16.98
CA ASP A 383 20.39 6.90 -16.61
C ASP A 383 21.14 8.01 -15.86
N ASP A 384 20.69 9.25 -15.99
CA ASP A 384 21.36 10.42 -15.41
C ASP A 384 21.14 10.56 -13.91
N LYS A 385 20.12 9.88 -13.37
CA LYS A 385 19.69 9.96 -11.97
C LYS A 385 19.60 8.57 -11.37
N LYS A 386 20.22 8.38 -10.20
CA LYS A 386 20.15 7.13 -9.43
C LYS A 386 19.83 7.40 -7.96
N LEU A 387 18.84 6.70 -7.42
CA LEU A 387 18.52 6.72 -6.00
C LEU A 387 19.51 5.85 -5.23
N ILE A 388 20.13 6.42 -4.20
CA ILE A 388 21.13 5.75 -3.37
C ILE A 388 20.67 5.80 -1.93
N ILE A 389 20.55 4.62 -1.33
CA ILE A 389 20.20 4.46 0.07
C ILE A 389 21.41 3.90 0.81
N ASN A 390 21.70 4.47 1.97
CA ASN A 390 22.68 3.92 2.90
C ASN A 390 22.16 4.03 4.33
N ASN A 391 22.92 3.51 5.30
CA ASN A 391 22.54 3.53 6.72
C ASN A 391 22.26 4.93 7.28
N ASN A 392 22.70 6.02 6.63
CA ASN A 392 22.60 7.37 7.18
C ASN A 392 21.56 8.24 6.47
N ALA A 393 21.42 8.10 5.15
CA ALA A 393 20.59 8.98 4.33
C ALA A 393 20.16 8.33 3.02
N ILE A 394 19.10 8.88 2.45
CA ILE A 394 18.68 8.66 1.06
C ILE A 394 19.16 9.86 0.22
N LYS A 395 19.83 9.58 -0.89
CA LYS A 395 20.36 10.61 -1.79
C LYS A 395 20.09 10.27 -3.24
N VAL A 396 20.04 11.30 -4.09
CA VAL A 396 19.94 11.14 -5.54
C VAL A 396 21.27 11.56 -6.15
N LYS A 397 21.89 10.65 -6.91
CA LYS A 397 23.14 10.89 -7.62
C LYS A 397 22.85 11.35 -9.03
N ILE A 398 23.47 12.46 -9.44
CA ILE A 398 23.48 12.97 -10.82
C ILE A 398 24.93 13.14 -11.24
N GLY A 399 25.38 12.29 -12.18
CA GLY A 399 26.79 12.25 -12.59
C GLY A 399 27.73 12.08 -11.39
N LYS A 400 28.52 13.12 -11.08
CA LYS A 400 29.46 13.15 -9.93
C LYS A 400 28.87 13.78 -8.66
N ASN A 401 27.73 14.45 -8.77
CA ASN A 401 27.11 15.17 -7.65
C ASN A 401 26.05 14.29 -6.98
N SER A 402 25.77 14.57 -5.70
CA SER A 402 24.62 13.99 -5.00
C SER A 402 23.86 15.07 -4.25
N HIS A 403 22.55 14.92 -4.18
CA HIS A 403 21.68 15.81 -3.42
C HIS A 403 20.64 15.01 -2.63
N ASP A 404 20.03 15.71 -1.69
CA ASP A 404 18.96 15.22 -0.83
C ASP A 404 17.67 15.02 -1.62
N ILE A 405 16.84 14.03 -1.24
CA ILE A 405 15.56 13.77 -1.90
C ILE A 405 14.57 14.94 -1.76
N ASN A 406 14.78 15.83 -0.81
CA ASN A 406 14.02 17.07 -0.68
C ASN A 406 14.20 18.03 -1.88
N LYS A 407 15.22 17.83 -2.71
CA LYS A 407 15.46 18.60 -3.94
C LYS A 407 14.89 17.95 -5.21
N LEU A 408 14.17 16.84 -5.07
CA LEU A 408 13.47 16.21 -6.20
C LEU A 408 12.40 17.16 -6.76
N SER A 409 12.22 17.10 -8.08
CA SER A 409 11.08 17.73 -8.76
C SER A 409 9.75 17.15 -8.27
N SER A 410 8.64 17.84 -8.50
CA SER A 410 7.31 17.37 -8.07
C SER A 410 6.97 15.98 -8.60
N GLY A 411 7.20 15.74 -9.90
CA GLY A 411 6.96 14.42 -10.52
C GLY A 411 7.83 13.32 -9.91
N GLU A 412 9.12 13.59 -9.64
CA GLU A 412 10.02 12.62 -8.99
C GLU A 412 9.57 12.29 -7.57
N ARG A 413 9.14 13.30 -6.80
CA ARG A 413 8.59 13.08 -5.45
C ARG A 413 7.32 12.23 -5.51
N HIS A 414 6.43 12.50 -6.47
CA HIS A 414 5.21 11.71 -6.65
C HIS A 414 5.51 10.25 -6.99
N ILE A 415 6.43 9.99 -7.92
CA ILE A 415 6.85 8.63 -8.28
C ILE A 415 7.48 7.91 -7.08
N LEU A 416 8.43 8.55 -6.39
CA LEU A 416 9.09 7.96 -5.23
C LEU A 416 8.07 7.67 -4.12
N THR A 417 7.16 8.61 -3.86
CA THR A 417 6.09 8.45 -2.86
C THR A 417 5.16 7.31 -3.25
N LEU A 418 4.68 7.28 -4.49
CA LEU A 418 3.75 6.27 -4.99
C LEU A 418 4.33 4.86 -4.87
N PHE A 419 5.52 4.62 -5.40
CA PHE A 419 6.15 3.29 -5.32
C PHE A 419 6.48 2.90 -3.89
N THR A 420 6.91 3.85 -3.06
CA THR A 420 7.10 3.57 -1.63
C THR A 420 5.81 3.09 -0.98
N LEU A 421 4.72 3.84 -1.17
CA LEU A 421 3.41 3.50 -0.59
C LEU A 421 2.87 2.17 -1.11
N LEU A 422 3.02 1.86 -2.39
CA LEU A 422 2.54 0.60 -2.94
C LEU A 422 3.32 -0.60 -2.40
N LEU A 423 4.64 -0.50 -2.28
CA LEU A 423 5.46 -1.60 -1.76
C LEU A 423 5.38 -1.76 -0.25
N ASP A 424 5.07 -0.68 0.46
CA ASP A 424 4.90 -0.64 1.90
C ASP A 424 3.48 -1.06 2.32
N GLN A 425 2.47 -0.51 1.65
CA GLN A 425 1.05 -0.61 2.02
C GLN A 425 0.21 -1.41 1.06
N GLY A 426 0.58 -1.52 -0.22
CA GLY A 426 -0.24 -2.18 -1.23
C GLY A 426 -0.19 -3.71 -1.16
N ARG A 427 0.81 -4.29 -0.48
CA ARG A 427 0.96 -5.74 -0.36
C ARG A 427 -0.28 -6.37 0.28
N HIS A 428 -0.65 -7.56 -0.18
CA HIS A 428 -1.78 -8.34 0.35
C HIS A 428 -3.13 -7.61 0.29
N ARG A 429 -3.28 -6.64 -0.62
CA ARG A 429 -4.55 -5.97 -0.87
C ARG A 429 -5.23 -6.53 -2.12
N ASN A 430 -6.54 -6.48 -2.16
CA ASN A 430 -7.33 -6.84 -3.34
C ASN A 430 -7.39 -5.65 -4.32
N PHE A 431 -7.50 -4.43 -3.78
CA PHE A 431 -7.74 -3.23 -4.58
C PHE A 431 -6.70 -2.14 -4.32
N ILE A 432 -6.16 -1.58 -5.39
CA ILE A 432 -5.36 -0.35 -5.37
C ILE A 432 -6.17 0.74 -6.08
N ILE A 433 -6.53 1.78 -5.34
CA ILE A 433 -7.38 2.87 -5.83
C ILE A 433 -6.54 4.15 -5.85
N ILE A 434 -6.41 4.81 -7.01
CA ILE A 434 -5.54 5.98 -7.15
C ILE A 434 -6.29 7.11 -7.85
N ASP A 435 -6.38 8.26 -7.19
CA ASP A 435 -6.87 9.49 -7.80
C ASP A 435 -5.72 10.27 -8.45
N GLU A 436 -5.90 10.69 -9.70
CA GLU A 436 -4.91 11.38 -10.52
C GLU A 436 -3.52 10.71 -10.50
N PRO A 437 -3.38 9.43 -10.88
CA PRO A 437 -2.10 8.71 -10.83
C PRO A 437 -0.96 9.45 -11.54
N GLU A 438 -1.27 10.21 -12.59
CA GLU A 438 -0.40 11.02 -13.45
C GLU A 438 0.06 12.36 -12.86
N ILE A 439 -0.43 12.77 -11.69
CA ILE A 439 -0.25 14.14 -11.19
C ILE A 439 1.22 14.54 -11.20
N SER A 440 1.54 15.69 -11.83
CA SER A 440 2.90 16.22 -12.02
C SER A 440 3.88 15.37 -12.84
N LEU A 441 3.43 14.31 -13.52
CA LEU A 441 4.28 13.48 -14.38
C LEU A 441 4.36 14.03 -15.81
N ASN A 442 5.50 13.82 -16.47
CA ASN A 442 5.65 14.11 -17.90
C ASN A 442 4.99 13.01 -18.77
N ALA A 443 4.76 13.28 -20.06
CA ALA A 443 4.05 12.37 -20.98
C ALA A 443 4.61 10.93 -20.98
N THR A 444 5.93 10.77 -21.14
CA THR A 444 6.59 9.46 -21.16
C THR A 444 6.36 8.68 -19.87
N TRP A 445 6.31 9.36 -18.73
CA TRP A 445 6.04 8.73 -17.45
C TRP A 445 4.57 8.34 -17.29
N GLN A 446 3.65 9.12 -17.86
CA GLN A 446 2.22 8.79 -17.83
C GLN A 446 1.93 7.51 -18.61
N GLU A 447 2.51 7.36 -19.81
CA GLU A 447 2.39 6.15 -20.64
C GLU A 447 2.95 4.91 -19.93
N ALA A 448 4.07 5.04 -19.22
CA ALA A 448 4.71 3.94 -18.52
C ALA A 448 4.06 3.59 -17.17
N LEU A 449 3.15 4.44 -16.65
CA LEU A 449 2.70 4.35 -15.26
C LEU A 449 1.83 3.12 -15.00
N ILE A 450 0.70 2.97 -15.69
CA ILE A 450 -0.24 1.87 -15.44
C ILE A 450 0.41 0.49 -15.66
N PRO A 451 1.17 0.25 -16.75
CA PRO A 451 1.89 -1.02 -16.92
C PRO A 451 2.87 -1.30 -15.77
N THR A 452 3.57 -0.26 -15.30
CA THR A 452 4.48 -0.41 -14.14
C THR A 452 3.71 -0.79 -12.87
N LEU A 453 2.53 -0.21 -12.65
CA LEU A 453 1.71 -0.53 -11.47
C LEU A 453 1.17 -1.96 -11.53
N GLU A 454 0.72 -2.42 -12.70
CA GLU A 454 0.29 -3.81 -12.94
C GLU A 454 1.41 -4.80 -12.63
N GLU A 455 2.63 -4.51 -13.10
CA GLU A 455 3.82 -5.31 -12.78
C GLU A 455 4.13 -5.34 -11.29
N LEU A 456 4.06 -4.19 -10.60
CA LEU A 456 4.40 -4.10 -9.17
C LEU A 456 3.37 -4.78 -8.27
N MET A 457 2.10 -4.78 -8.68
CA MET A 457 0.97 -5.22 -7.86
C MET A 457 0.17 -6.36 -8.52
N PRO A 458 0.80 -7.51 -8.86
CA PRO A 458 0.23 -8.54 -9.73
C PRO A 458 -0.99 -9.28 -9.17
N SER A 459 -1.29 -9.13 -7.87
CA SER A 459 -2.42 -9.76 -7.19
C SER A 459 -3.54 -8.77 -6.85
N CYS A 460 -3.44 -7.52 -7.32
CA CYS A 460 -4.40 -6.47 -7.04
C CYS A 460 -5.11 -6.02 -8.32
N GLN A 461 -6.42 -5.76 -8.23
CA GLN A 461 -7.11 -4.95 -9.24
C GLN A 461 -6.77 -3.47 -9.00
N ILE A 462 -6.37 -2.77 -10.05
CA ILE A 462 -5.98 -1.36 -10.00
C ILE A 462 -7.11 -0.53 -10.56
N ILE A 463 -7.62 0.43 -9.80
CA ILE A 463 -8.68 1.34 -10.21
C ILE A 463 -8.13 2.75 -10.11
N ALA A 464 -8.01 3.45 -11.23
CA ALA A 464 -7.51 4.81 -11.22
C ALA A 464 -8.52 5.78 -11.80
N ALA A 465 -8.65 6.97 -11.21
CA ALA A 465 -9.36 8.08 -11.84
C ALA A 465 -8.32 9.02 -12.45
N SER A 466 -8.49 9.35 -13.72
CA SER A 466 -7.54 10.19 -14.45
C SER A 466 -8.25 11.26 -15.27
N HIS A 467 -7.65 12.43 -15.34
CA HIS A 467 -8.02 13.50 -16.26
C HIS A 467 -7.06 13.61 -17.46
N SER A 468 -6.01 12.80 -17.52
CA SER A 468 -5.03 12.82 -18.62
C SER A 468 -5.50 12.08 -19.88
N PRO A 469 -5.57 12.79 -21.02
CA PRO A 469 -5.79 12.14 -22.31
C PRO A 469 -4.68 11.17 -22.68
N ILE A 470 -3.42 11.50 -22.35
CA ILE A 470 -2.25 10.67 -22.66
C ILE A 470 -2.38 9.31 -21.95
N LEU A 471 -2.73 9.34 -20.67
CA LEU A 471 -2.90 8.11 -19.90
C LEU A 471 -4.07 7.29 -20.47
N ALA A 472 -5.18 7.94 -20.80
CA ALA A 472 -6.33 7.26 -21.39
C ALA A 472 -6.05 6.65 -22.77
N GLU A 473 -5.28 7.32 -23.62
CA GLU A 473 -4.89 6.84 -24.95
C GLU A 473 -3.83 5.72 -24.88
N SER A 474 -3.04 5.67 -23.80
CA SER A 474 -1.94 4.72 -23.64
C SER A 474 -2.37 3.30 -23.23
N ILE A 475 -3.64 3.08 -22.93
CA ILE A 475 -4.17 1.83 -22.38
C ILE A 475 -5.48 1.42 -23.06
N ASP A 476 -5.75 0.11 -23.14
CA ASP A 476 -7.07 -0.38 -23.60
C ASP A 476 -8.06 -0.65 -22.45
N ASN A 477 -7.69 -0.25 -21.22
CA ASN A 477 -8.40 -0.65 -19.99
C ASN A 477 -9.25 0.49 -19.43
N LEU A 478 -9.96 1.17 -20.33
CA LEU A 478 -10.78 2.32 -19.97
C LEU A 478 -12.13 1.88 -19.40
N ALA A 479 -12.62 2.65 -18.43
CA ALA A 479 -13.93 2.49 -17.82
C ALA A 479 -14.63 3.85 -17.79
N GLU A 480 -15.78 3.97 -18.44
CA GLU A 480 -16.52 5.24 -18.47
C GLU A 480 -17.36 5.40 -17.20
N LEU A 481 -17.29 6.58 -16.57
CA LEU A 481 -18.26 6.97 -15.55
C LEU A 481 -19.52 7.51 -16.23
N GLU A 482 -20.47 6.63 -16.50
CA GLU A 482 -21.71 6.94 -17.19
C GLU A 482 -22.76 7.52 -16.21
N ILE A 483 -23.43 8.59 -16.62
CA ILE A 483 -24.60 9.12 -15.90
C ILE A 483 -25.84 8.47 -16.47
N ILE A 484 -26.54 7.69 -15.65
CA ILE A 484 -27.82 7.12 -16.01
C ILE A 484 -28.85 8.25 -15.90
N LYS A 485 -29.41 8.65 -17.04
CA LYS A 485 -30.59 9.51 -17.06
C LYS A 485 -31.79 8.61 -16.80
N ASP A 486 -32.66 9.00 -15.88
CA ASP A 486 -33.92 8.30 -15.62
C ASP A 486 -34.81 8.30 -16.88
N GLU A 487 -34.60 7.33 -17.76
CA GLU A 487 -35.60 6.87 -18.72
C GLU A 487 -35.96 5.44 -18.31
N GLU A 488 -37.01 5.37 -17.48
CA GLU A 488 -37.74 4.20 -16.99
C GLU A 488 -36.96 3.15 -16.17
N PRO A 489 -37.52 2.67 -15.04
CA PRO A 489 -36.87 1.63 -14.25
C PRO A 489 -36.74 0.35 -15.09
N LEU A 490 -35.52 -0.16 -15.21
CA LEU A 490 -35.25 -1.51 -15.72
C LEU A 490 -36.10 -2.50 -14.92
N GLU A 491 -37.16 -3.03 -15.53
CA GLU A 491 -37.80 -4.26 -15.09
C GLU A 491 -36.73 -5.35 -15.15
N ILE A 492 -36.24 -5.74 -13.98
CA ILE A 492 -35.41 -6.94 -13.84
C ILE A 492 -36.35 -8.11 -14.15
N GLU A 493 -36.13 -8.80 -15.27
CA GLU A 493 -36.75 -10.09 -15.54
C GLU A 493 -36.45 -11.02 -14.35
N GLU A 494 -37.47 -11.32 -13.54
CA GLU A 494 -37.39 -12.41 -12.57
C GLU A 494 -36.99 -13.68 -13.31
N ALA A 495 -35.90 -14.32 -12.85
CA ALA A 495 -35.52 -15.65 -13.30
C ALA A 495 -36.75 -16.59 -13.26
N PRO A 496 -36.90 -17.50 -14.24
CA PRO A 496 -38.08 -18.35 -14.32
C PRO A 496 -38.23 -19.14 -13.03
N LYS A 497 -39.34 -18.92 -12.33
CA LYS A 497 -39.75 -19.71 -11.17
C LYS A 497 -39.78 -21.16 -11.60
N ASP A 498 -38.90 -21.93 -10.97
CA ASP A 498 -38.88 -23.39 -11.02
C ASP A 498 -40.29 -23.90 -10.71
N LYS A 499 -40.94 -24.49 -11.72
CA LYS A 499 -42.23 -25.15 -11.52
C LYS A 499 -41.97 -26.42 -10.75
N GLY A 500 -42.13 -26.34 -9.43
CA GLY A 500 -42.21 -27.49 -8.56
C GLY A 500 -43.32 -28.44 -9.01
N SER A 501 -42.94 -29.72 -9.08
CA SER A 501 -43.75 -30.89 -8.71
C SER A 501 -45.18 -30.97 -9.26
N ASP A 502 -45.35 -31.63 -10.40
CA ASP A 502 -46.59 -32.35 -10.70
C ASP A 502 -46.36 -33.86 -10.47
N GLU A 503 -47.01 -34.30 -9.39
CA GLU A 503 -47.64 -35.59 -9.13
C GLU A 503 -47.24 -36.80 -9.99
N TYR A 504 -46.61 -37.77 -9.31
CA TYR A 504 -46.80 -39.18 -9.63
C TYR A 504 -48.23 -39.57 -9.31
N ASP A 505 -49.00 -39.96 -10.33
CA ASP A 505 -50.20 -40.76 -10.15
C ASP A 505 -50.14 -42.03 -11.01
N TYR A 506 -50.41 -43.15 -10.33
CA TYR A 506 -50.48 -44.51 -10.85
C TYR A 506 -51.62 -44.69 -11.86
N VAL A 507 -51.35 -45.31 -13.02
CA VAL A 507 -51.98 -46.55 -13.56
C VAL A 507 -51.10 -47.10 -14.69
#